data_AF-A0AAW9JQ05-F1
#
_entry.id   AF-A0AAW9JQ05-F1
#
_cell.length_a   1.000
_cell.length_b   1.000
_cell.length_c   1.000
_cell.angle_alpha   90.00
_cell.angle_beta   90.00
_cell.angle_gamma   90.00
#
_symmetry.space_group_name_H-M   'P 1'
#
loop_
_entity.id
_entity.type
_entity.pdbx_description
1 polymer ?
#
loop_
_entity_poly.entity_id
_entity_poly.type
_entity_poly.pdbx_seq_one_letter_code
_entity_poly.pdbx_strand_id
1 'polypeptide(L)'
;MKKNKFALVGLCTIALSLATGVSTVIATETNQADGVIIAKEEAPATVDATAPVAPEPISAAVTFAAPVNYTNVSTIAEFKAALLDVKVTAIKVTKSIKFTGNITNIPNRDVVIDGSADTGVVIDSNIYSIYGKQNTKGTNVFAVQNATITGDAGSGRFFTGGSGNGPSSYGWDVNAKGVTYTGARFVHLSEGTLVFEGTNKIDTGAENAWVHDLVFKKGTVYNGTSASKGQFSAFYFNGALIKGKATGKVTIEDNATINVKISPNDDKNYYYPVFYDKVYQVNVGNGVAFNVDAAGVAFQFIPRADFPEEPSLNISGGSSLNFNGRGGGSYATMKIQQYGTNINLDEGAELIVTGNAKHGVIESVYNYVDFNLNAATNFEVTNKLANAPLFNSSKTEIKGVNLSEVLTWTKTGGDYSRAPETAFGDLRLFNTSITKNTNGEVQSTSASAVSDFQIANYGKVKFQGGGN
;
A
#
# COMPACT_ATOMS: atom_id res chain seq x y z
N MET A 1 61.76 13.64 -34.74
CA MET A 1 60.65 13.89 -35.69
C MET A 1 59.48 14.45 -34.87
N LYS A 2 59.39 15.79 -34.70
CA LYS A 2 58.46 16.74 -35.37
C LYS A 2 56.97 16.33 -35.30
N LYS A 3 56.17 16.99 -34.44
CA LYS A 3 55.13 18.03 -34.71
C LYS A 3 53.79 17.42 -35.19
N ASN A 4 52.57 17.90 -34.91
CA ASN A 4 52.00 19.04 -34.19
C ASN A 4 50.45 18.90 -34.20
N LYS A 5 49.78 19.51 -33.20
CA LYS A 5 48.55 20.34 -33.22
C LYS A 5 47.32 19.92 -34.06
N PHE A 6 46.12 20.03 -33.46
CA PHE A 6 45.09 20.98 -33.93
C PHE A 6 44.15 21.38 -32.79
N ALA A 7 43.65 22.61 -32.89
CA ALA A 7 43.02 23.41 -31.84
C ALA A 7 41.55 23.75 -32.17
N LEU A 8 40.76 23.87 -31.10
CA LEU A 8 39.80 24.91 -30.70
C LEU A 8 39.05 25.81 -31.73
N VAL A 9 37.78 26.08 -31.36
CA VAL A 9 36.91 27.26 -31.58
C VAL A 9 35.90 27.22 -32.74
N GLY A 10 34.63 27.54 -32.43
CA GLY A 10 33.71 28.20 -33.36
C GLY A 10 32.23 28.16 -33.01
N LEU A 11 31.74 29.11 -32.19
CA LEU A 11 30.33 29.51 -32.12
C LEU A 11 29.86 30.09 -33.47
N CYS A 12 28.58 29.92 -33.82
CA CYS A 12 27.88 30.97 -34.58
C CYS A 12 26.35 30.93 -34.38
N THR A 13 25.84 32.11 -34.04
CA THR A 13 24.46 32.58 -33.87
C THR A 13 23.78 32.78 -35.23
N ILE A 14 22.46 32.57 -35.34
CA ILE A 14 21.61 33.22 -36.36
C ILE A 14 20.28 33.66 -35.71
N ALA A 15 19.95 34.93 -35.91
CA ALA A 15 18.67 35.56 -35.66
C ALA A 15 18.22 36.30 -36.95
N LEU A 16 16.91 36.36 -37.23
CA LEU A 16 16.12 37.39 -37.96
C LEU A 16 14.72 36.77 -38.27
N SER A 17 13.59 37.26 -37.71
CA SER A 17 12.67 38.35 -38.18
C SER A 17 11.89 38.01 -39.46
N LEU A 18 10.63 38.38 -39.76
CA LEU A 18 9.46 39.05 -39.13
C LEU A 18 8.31 39.01 -40.20
N ALA A 19 7.11 39.52 -39.85
CA ALA A 19 5.97 39.96 -40.70
C ALA A 19 4.88 38.92 -41.09
N THR A 20 3.55 39.15 -41.08
CA THR A 20 2.67 40.35 -40.95
C THR A 20 1.17 39.96 -40.86
N GLY A 21 0.30 40.83 -40.30
CA GLY A 21 -1.16 40.97 -40.62
C GLY A 21 -2.12 40.77 -39.43
N VAL A 22 -2.42 41.77 -38.57
CA VAL A 22 -3.39 42.91 -38.65
C VAL A 22 -4.88 42.51 -38.68
N SER A 23 -5.62 42.77 -37.58
CA SER A 23 -6.69 43.80 -37.54
C SER A 23 -7.19 44.09 -36.11
N THR A 24 -7.60 45.34 -35.90
CA THR A 24 -7.75 46.14 -34.67
C THR A 24 -9.20 46.50 -34.35
N VAL A 25 -9.54 46.73 -33.06
CA VAL A 25 -10.42 47.81 -32.55
C VAL A 25 -10.02 48.08 -31.06
N ILE A 26 -9.24 49.13 -30.72
CA ILE A 26 -9.61 50.48 -30.20
C ILE A 26 -10.49 50.43 -28.93
N ALA A 27 -9.98 50.55 -27.70
CA ALA A 27 -9.40 51.69 -26.94
C ALA A 27 -10.42 52.46 -26.07
N THR A 28 -10.11 52.62 -24.78
CA THR A 28 -10.25 53.90 -24.05
C THR A 28 -9.35 53.93 -22.82
N GLU A 29 -8.60 55.02 -22.70
CA GLU A 29 -7.62 55.34 -21.67
C GLU A 29 -8.27 55.85 -20.37
N THR A 30 -7.58 55.73 -19.23
CA THR A 30 -7.24 56.90 -18.39
C THR A 30 -6.19 56.57 -17.33
N ASN A 31 -5.28 57.53 -17.15
CA ASN A 31 -4.12 57.58 -16.25
C ASN A 31 -4.49 57.59 -14.75
N GLN A 32 -3.62 57.05 -13.88
CA GLN A 32 -2.80 57.84 -12.95
C GLN A 32 -1.93 56.95 -12.03
N ALA A 33 -0.85 57.56 -11.56
CA ALA A 33 0.30 56.98 -10.87
C ALA A 33 0.11 56.83 -9.34
N ASP A 34 1.18 56.30 -8.74
CA ASP A 34 1.58 56.33 -7.33
C ASP A 34 1.17 55.15 -6.43
N GLY A 35 2.20 54.47 -5.90
CA GLY A 35 2.07 53.55 -4.78
C GLY A 35 3.01 52.35 -4.80
N VAL A 36 4.33 52.58 -4.75
CA VAL A 36 5.29 51.52 -4.37
C VAL A 36 5.14 51.26 -2.87
N ILE A 37 4.61 50.11 -2.49
CA ILE A 37 4.69 49.58 -1.11
C ILE A 37 5.59 48.35 -1.14
N ILE A 38 6.78 48.51 -0.55
CA ILE A 38 7.66 47.43 -0.14
C ILE A 38 7.03 46.82 1.11
N ALA A 39 6.50 45.58 0.99
CA ALA A 39 6.04 44.82 2.14
C ALA A 39 7.22 44.09 2.78
N LYS A 40 7.27 44.27 4.09
CA LYS A 40 8.29 43.94 5.07
C LYS A 40 8.37 42.44 5.30
N GLU A 41 9.60 41.93 5.38
CA GLU A 41 9.96 40.59 5.81
C GLU A 41 9.57 40.43 7.30
N GLU A 42 8.56 39.60 7.58
CA GLU A 42 8.20 39.18 8.93
C GLU A 42 8.85 37.83 9.25
N ALA A 43 9.45 37.75 10.45
CA ALA A 43 10.15 36.59 10.98
C ALA A 43 9.24 35.35 11.08
N PRO A 44 9.80 34.13 10.99
CA PRO A 44 9.00 32.91 11.05
C PRO A 44 8.40 32.73 12.45
N ALA A 45 7.07 32.62 12.48
CA ALA A 45 6.32 32.23 13.66
C ALA A 45 6.73 30.82 14.11
N THR A 46 6.97 30.67 15.41
CA THR A 46 7.09 29.39 16.11
C THR A 46 5.85 28.54 15.84
N VAL A 47 6.03 27.39 15.20
CA VAL A 47 4.96 26.42 14.94
C VAL A 47 4.69 25.65 16.23
N ASP A 48 3.51 25.89 16.79
CA ASP A 48 2.96 25.18 17.95
C ASP A 48 2.63 23.72 17.57
N ALA A 49 2.93 22.78 18.47
CA ALA A 49 2.72 21.35 18.25
C ALA A 49 1.23 21.00 18.36
N THR A 50 0.50 21.19 17.26
CA THR A 50 -0.88 20.73 17.14
C THR A 50 -0.93 19.21 17.17
N ALA A 51 -1.72 18.67 18.11
CA ALA A 51 -2.06 17.25 18.26
C ALA A 51 -2.42 16.57 16.92
N PRO A 52 -2.14 15.26 16.76
CA PRO A 52 -2.48 14.53 15.54
C PRO A 52 -3.98 14.63 15.26
N VAL A 53 -4.31 15.03 14.03
CA VAL A 53 -5.68 15.08 13.52
C VAL A 53 -6.26 13.67 13.57
N ALA A 54 -7.35 13.50 14.30
CA ALA A 54 -8.08 12.24 14.36
C ALA A 54 -8.51 11.83 12.94
N PRO A 55 -8.29 10.56 12.52
CA PRO A 55 -8.62 10.13 11.18
C PRO A 55 -10.13 10.30 10.90
N GLU A 56 -10.44 10.90 9.76
CA GLU A 56 -11.81 11.02 9.26
C GLU A 56 -12.51 9.65 9.17
N PRO A 57 -13.85 9.60 9.32
CA PRO A 57 -14.61 8.36 9.37
C PRO A 57 -14.37 7.47 8.14
N ILE A 58 -14.13 6.19 8.46
CA ILE A 58 -13.91 5.07 7.57
C ILE A 58 -15.07 4.95 6.56
N SER A 59 -14.76 4.75 5.28
CA SER A 59 -15.73 4.42 4.23
C SER A 59 -16.69 3.33 4.74
N ALA A 60 -18.00 3.57 4.63
CA ALA A 60 -19.03 2.68 5.14
C ALA A 60 -18.77 1.25 4.64
N ALA A 61 -18.46 0.34 5.55
CA ALA A 61 -18.19 -1.05 5.22
C ALA A 61 -19.40 -1.65 4.49
N VAL A 62 -19.15 -2.31 3.35
CA VAL A 62 -20.17 -3.03 2.59
C VAL A 62 -20.62 -4.23 3.43
N THR A 63 -21.73 -4.09 4.16
CA THR A 63 -22.34 -5.18 4.94
C THR A 63 -23.39 -5.90 4.11
N PHE A 64 -23.23 -7.21 3.93
CA PHE A 64 -24.20 -8.04 3.23
C PHE A 64 -25.05 -8.85 4.23
N ALA A 65 -26.37 -8.79 4.13
CA ALA A 65 -27.28 -9.56 4.98
C ALA A 65 -27.36 -11.02 4.51
N ALA A 66 -27.15 -11.99 5.40
CA ALA A 66 -27.25 -13.41 5.05
C ALA A 66 -28.62 -13.73 4.42
N PRO A 67 -28.67 -14.41 3.26
CA PRO A 67 -29.93 -14.66 2.56
C PRO A 67 -30.76 -15.72 3.28
N VAL A 68 -32.09 -15.57 3.22
CA VAL A 68 -33.06 -16.44 3.89
C VAL A 68 -33.34 -17.73 3.09
N ASN A 69 -33.20 -17.69 1.76
CA ASN A 69 -33.44 -18.82 0.86
C ASN A 69 -32.37 -18.89 -0.24
N TYR A 70 -31.98 -20.10 -0.65
CA TYR A 70 -31.00 -20.34 -1.71
C TYR A 70 -31.62 -21.06 -2.91
N THR A 71 -31.22 -20.67 -4.11
CA THR A 71 -31.37 -21.50 -5.31
C THR A 71 -30.26 -22.55 -5.33
N ASN A 72 -30.61 -23.82 -5.13
CA ASN A 72 -29.66 -24.92 -5.16
C ASN A 72 -29.28 -25.25 -6.61
N VAL A 73 -27.98 -25.40 -6.86
CA VAL A 73 -27.45 -25.82 -8.15
C VAL A 73 -26.47 -26.97 -7.96
N SER A 74 -26.38 -27.84 -8.94
CA SER A 74 -25.54 -29.05 -8.92
C SER A 74 -24.71 -29.24 -10.19
N THR A 75 -24.96 -28.41 -11.21
CA THR A 75 -24.23 -28.41 -12.49
C THR A 75 -23.83 -26.99 -12.90
N ILE A 76 -22.84 -26.88 -13.80
CA ILE A 76 -22.43 -25.58 -14.35
C ILE A 76 -23.55 -24.89 -15.14
N ALA A 77 -24.44 -25.65 -15.80
CA ALA A 77 -25.55 -25.09 -16.55
C ALA A 77 -26.58 -24.43 -15.61
N GLU A 78 -26.92 -25.09 -14.50
CA GLU A 78 -27.80 -24.54 -13.45
C GLU A 78 -27.16 -23.32 -12.78
N PHE A 79 -25.87 -23.39 -12.45
CA PHE A 79 -25.15 -22.25 -11.86
C PHE A 79 -25.15 -21.03 -12.79
N LYS A 80 -24.85 -21.23 -14.08
CA LYS A 80 -24.91 -20.18 -15.10
C LYS A 80 -26.32 -19.61 -15.25
N ALA A 81 -27.35 -20.46 -15.29
CA ALA A 81 -28.73 -20.01 -15.40
C ALA A 81 -29.15 -19.17 -14.18
N ALA A 82 -28.80 -19.61 -12.97
CA ALA A 82 -29.08 -18.90 -11.73
C ALA A 82 -28.34 -17.55 -11.65
N LEU A 83 -27.08 -17.48 -12.09
CA LEU A 83 -26.35 -16.22 -12.18
C LEU A 83 -26.98 -15.23 -13.18
N LEU A 84 -27.51 -15.72 -14.30
CA LEU A 84 -28.14 -14.88 -15.34
C LEU A 84 -29.57 -14.44 -14.98
N ASP A 85 -30.25 -15.13 -14.06
CA ASP A 85 -31.58 -14.74 -13.59
C ASP A 85 -31.47 -13.54 -12.64
N VAL A 86 -32.16 -12.44 -12.98
CA VAL A 86 -32.18 -11.21 -12.18
C VAL A 86 -32.92 -11.36 -10.84
N LYS A 87 -33.79 -12.37 -10.71
CA LYS A 87 -34.61 -12.60 -9.52
C LYS A 87 -33.91 -13.45 -8.46
N VAL A 88 -32.93 -14.25 -8.86
CA VAL A 88 -32.12 -15.03 -7.94
C VAL A 88 -31.21 -14.06 -7.19
N THR A 89 -31.12 -14.13 -5.87
CA THR A 89 -30.20 -13.29 -5.07
C THR A 89 -29.23 -14.12 -4.23
N ALA A 90 -29.44 -15.43 -4.15
CA ALA A 90 -28.59 -16.36 -3.42
C ALA A 90 -28.57 -17.74 -4.09
N ILE A 91 -27.37 -18.28 -4.26
CA ILE A 91 -27.10 -19.54 -4.95
C ILE A 91 -26.28 -20.43 -4.03
N LYS A 92 -26.69 -21.69 -3.88
CA LYS A 92 -25.93 -22.70 -3.14
C LYS A 92 -25.44 -23.78 -4.08
N VAL A 93 -24.12 -23.98 -4.12
CA VAL A 93 -23.50 -25.01 -4.96
C VAL A 93 -23.45 -26.31 -4.18
N THR A 94 -24.27 -27.28 -4.57
CA THR A 94 -24.48 -28.53 -3.82
C THR A 94 -23.60 -29.69 -4.29
N LYS A 95 -22.94 -29.55 -5.44
CA LYS A 95 -21.98 -30.50 -6.01
C LYS A 95 -20.87 -29.73 -6.72
N SER A 96 -19.67 -30.30 -6.79
CA SER A 96 -18.55 -29.69 -7.51
C SER A 96 -18.90 -29.41 -8.97
N ILE A 97 -18.55 -28.21 -9.44
CA ILE A 97 -18.82 -27.74 -10.80
C ILE A 97 -17.53 -27.30 -11.47
N LYS A 98 -17.48 -27.40 -12.80
CA LYS A 98 -16.36 -26.93 -13.62
C LYS A 98 -16.85 -26.01 -14.72
N PHE A 99 -16.19 -24.86 -14.88
CA PHE A 99 -16.49 -23.91 -15.93
C PHE A 99 -16.04 -24.46 -17.27
N THR A 100 -16.94 -24.42 -18.25
CA THR A 100 -16.69 -24.80 -19.64
C THR A 100 -16.55 -23.58 -20.57
N GLY A 101 -16.70 -22.39 -20.02
CA GLY A 101 -16.61 -21.11 -20.71
C GLY A 101 -16.81 -19.96 -19.73
N ASN A 102 -16.54 -18.73 -20.19
CA ASN A 102 -16.85 -17.53 -19.42
C ASN A 102 -18.36 -17.43 -19.19
N ILE A 103 -18.74 -16.98 -17.99
CA ILE A 103 -20.13 -16.63 -17.67
C ILE A 103 -20.23 -15.12 -17.76
N THR A 104 -20.79 -14.60 -18.85
CA THR A 104 -20.80 -13.16 -19.15
C THR A 104 -22.17 -12.53 -18.94
N ASN A 105 -22.18 -11.20 -18.80
CA ASN A 105 -23.39 -10.39 -18.71
C ASN A 105 -24.26 -10.70 -17.49
N ILE A 106 -23.65 -10.98 -16.33
CA ILE A 106 -24.40 -11.10 -15.07
C ILE A 106 -25.12 -9.76 -14.81
N PRO A 107 -26.45 -9.76 -14.59
CA PRO A 107 -27.21 -8.53 -14.41
C PRO A 107 -26.75 -7.76 -13.17
N ASN A 108 -26.93 -6.43 -13.20
CA ASN A 108 -26.63 -5.55 -12.07
C ASN A 108 -27.62 -5.85 -10.93
N ARG A 109 -27.18 -6.67 -9.98
CA ARG A 109 -27.91 -7.04 -8.77
C ARG A 109 -26.95 -7.57 -7.74
N ASP A 110 -27.38 -7.56 -6.49
CA ASP A 110 -26.65 -8.27 -5.46
C ASP A 110 -26.83 -9.78 -5.60
N VAL A 111 -25.78 -10.53 -5.28
CA VAL A 111 -25.80 -11.99 -5.33
C VAL A 111 -24.89 -12.60 -4.28
N VAL A 112 -25.35 -13.67 -3.64
CA VAL A 112 -24.52 -14.52 -2.78
C VAL A 112 -24.30 -15.87 -3.41
N ILE A 113 -23.06 -16.34 -3.38
CA ILE A 113 -22.70 -17.71 -3.69
C ILE A 113 -22.22 -18.40 -2.40
N ASP A 114 -22.96 -19.40 -1.93
CA ASP A 114 -22.48 -20.38 -0.96
C ASP A 114 -21.83 -21.54 -1.71
N GLY A 115 -20.51 -21.66 -1.58
CA GLY A 115 -19.72 -22.69 -2.25
C GLY A 115 -19.76 -24.06 -1.58
N SER A 116 -20.38 -24.20 -0.40
CA SER A 116 -20.48 -25.44 0.38
C SER A 116 -19.13 -26.16 0.61
N ALA A 117 -18.06 -25.39 0.88
CA ALA A 117 -16.71 -25.90 1.08
C ALA A 117 -16.61 -26.87 2.28
N ASP A 118 -17.38 -26.62 3.34
CA ASP A 118 -17.58 -27.50 4.49
C ASP A 118 -18.07 -28.92 4.11
N THR A 119 -18.70 -29.08 2.95
CA THR A 119 -19.15 -30.37 2.42
C THR A 119 -18.22 -30.95 1.34
N GLY A 120 -17.05 -30.34 1.12
CA GLY A 120 -16.06 -30.79 0.14
C GLY A 120 -16.36 -30.40 -1.31
N VAL A 121 -17.31 -29.47 -1.54
CA VAL A 121 -17.64 -28.96 -2.87
C VAL A 121 -16.54 -28.02 -3.38
N VAL A 122 -16.18 -28.17 -4.66
CA VAL A 122 -15.18 -27.33 -5.34
C VAL A 122 -15.77 -26.68 -6.58
N ILE A 123 -15.51 -25.39 -6.75
CA ILE A 123 -15.84 -24.63 -7.97
C ILE A 123 -14.56 -24.47 -8.79
N ASP A 124 -14.43 -25.23 -9.87
CA ASP A 124 -13.30 -25.14 -10.80
C ASP A 124 -13.60 -24.11 -11.90
N SER A 125 -13.04 -22.90 -11.78
CA SER A 125 -13.16 -21.85 -12.79
C SER A 125 -12.27 -22.10 -14.02
N ASN A 126 -11.31 -23.04 -13.95
CA ASN A 126 -10.32 -23.30 -15.00
C ASN A 126 -9.65 -21.97 -15.45
N ILE A 127 -9.50 -21.74 -16.76
CA ILE A 127 -9.03 -20.48 -17.34
C ILE A 127 -10.12 -19.40 -17.46
N TYR A 128 -11.37 -19.71 -17.09
CA TYR A 128 -12.53 -18.85 -17.31
C TYR A 128 -12.85 -17.99 -16.09
N SER A 129 -13.74 -17.00 -16.29
CA SER A 129 -14.19 -16.05 -15.25
C SER A 129 -15.69 -15.75 -15.37
N ILE A 130 -16.27 -15.26 -14.27
CA ILE A 130 -17.59 -14.62 -14.22
C ILE A 130 -17.41 -13.12 -14.51
N TYR A 131 -18.19 -12.59 -15.45
CA TYR A 131 -18.17 -11.18 -15.82
C TYR A 131 -19.50 -10.50 -15.48
N GLY A 132 -19.44 -9.56 -14.53
CA GLY A 132 -20.54 -8.64 -14.23
C GLY A 132 -20.84 -7.72 -15.40
N LYS A 133 -22.09 -7.31 -15.59
CA LYS A 133 -22.41 -6.18 -16.49
C LYS A 133 -21.88 -4.88 -15.85
N GLN A 134 -21.42 -3.92 -16.64
CA GLN A 134 -21.02 -2.63 -16.08
C GLN A 134 -22.22 -1.92 -15.43
N ASN A 135 -22.02 -1.35 -14.24
CA ASN A 135 -22.97 -0.45 -13.59
C ASN A 135 -22.31 0.91 -13.36
N THR A 136 -22.57 1.88 -14.24
CA THR A 136 -22.02 3.25 -14.13
C THR A 136 -22.87 4.16 -13.26
N LYS A 137 -24.01 3.68 -12.76
CA LYS A 137 -24.98 4.48 -12.00
C LYS A 137 -25.12 4.04 -10.54
N GLY A 138 -24.36 3.04 -10.12
CA GLY A 138 -24.39 2.49 -8.76
C GLY A 138 -23.46 1.29 -8.64
N THR A 139 -23.50 0.66 -7.47
CA THR A 139 -22.66 -0.49 -7.14
C THR A 139 -23.54 -1.66 -6.70
N ASN A 140 -23.18 -2.87 -7.11
CA ASN A 140 -23.80 -4.12 -6.66
C ASN A 140 -22.76 -4.96 -5.93
N VAL A 141 -23.22 -5.92 -5.12
CA VAL A 141 -22.34 -6.80 -4.34
C VAL A 141 -22.37 -8.21 -4.91
N PHE A 142 -21.20 -8.73 -5.26
CA PHE A 142 -20.97 -10.14 -5.53
C PHE A 142 -20.33 -10.79 -4.30
N ALA A 143 -21.16 -11.41 -3.46
CA ALA A 143 -20.71 -12.08 -2.25
C ALA A 143 -20.41 -13.56 -2.52
N VAL A 144 -19.31 -14.05 -1.96
CA VAL A 144 -18.87 -15.44 -2.04
C VAL A 144 -18.53 -15.90 -0.65
N GLN A 145 -19.16 -16.98 -0.21
CA GLN A 145 -18.94 -17.52 1.12
C GLN A 145 -18.77 -19.02 1.11
N ASN A 146 -18.04 -19.54 2.11
CA ASN A 146 -17.85 -20.96 2.34
C ASN A 146 -17.46 -21.69 1.04
N ALA A 147 -16.40 -21.24 0.37
CA ALA A 147 -16.10 -21.67 -1.00
C ALA A 147 -14.66 -22.13 -1.16
N THR A 148 -14.47 -23.27 -1.81
CA THR A 148 -13.17 -23.70 -2.36
C THR A 148 -13.22 -23.53 -3.87
N ILE A 149 -12.37 -22.66 -4.39
CA ILE A 149 -12.36 -22.27 -5.80
C ILE A 149 -10.96 -22.50 -6.38
N THR A 150 -10.91 -23.18 -7.52
CA THR A 150 -9.65 -23.43 -8.24
C THR A 150 -9.74 -22.86 -9.66
N GLY A 151 -8.73 -22.10 -10.06
CA GLY A 151 -8.53 -21.63 -11.42
C GLY A 151 -7.12 -21.90 -11.91
N ASP A 152 -6.89 -21.69 -13.19
CA ASP A 152 -5.55 -21.79 -13.77
C ASP A 152 -4.62 -20.72 -13.20
N ALA A 153 -3.39 -21.11 -12.83
CA ALA A 153 -2.43 -20.21 -12.20
C ALA A 153 -1.84 -19.14 -13.15
N GLY A 154 -1.94 -19.32 -14.47
CA GLY A 154 -1.46 -18.38 -15.47
C GLY A 154 -2.50 -17.35 -15.91
N SER A 155 -3.76 -17.74 -16.02
CA SER A 155 -4.83 -16.87 -16.53
C SER A 155 -6.17 -16.90 -15.79
N GLY A 156 -6.42 -17.91 -14.94
CA GLY A 156 -7.71 -18.12 -14.28
C GLY A 156 -8.06 -17.00 -13.30
N ARG A 157 -9.32 -16.55 -13.33
CA ARG A 157 -9.88 -15.55 -12.40
C ARG A 157 -11.28 -15.94 -12.00
N PHE A 158 -11.68 -15.72 -10.75
CA PHE A 158 -13.03 -16.12 -10.35
C PHE A 158 -14.09 -15.12 -10.83
N PHE A 159 -13.88 -13.83 -10.54
CA PHE A 159 -14.82 -12.78 -10.86
C PHE A 159 -14.14 -11.52 -11.43
N THR A 160 -14.81 -10.88 -12.38
CA THR A 160 -14.40 -9.61 -12.98
C THR A 160 -15.61 -8.69 -13.07
N GLY A 161 -15.51 -7.51 -12.46
CA GLY A 161 -16.53 -6.47 -12.62
C GLY A 161 -16.52 -5.94 -14.05
N GLY A 162 -17.67 -5.88 -14.72
CA GLY A 162 -17.71 -5.36 -16.09
C GLY A 162 -17.09 -6.29 -17.16
N SER A 163 -17.04 -5.78 -18.39
CA SER A 163 -16.56 -6.50 -19.57
C SER A 163 -15.13 -6.10 -19.94
N GLY A 164 -14.12 -6.60 -19.21
CA GLY A 164 -12.74 -6.52 -19.69
C GLY A 164 -11.66 -6.43 -18.61
N ASN A 165 -10.41 -6.31 -19.09
CA ASN A 165 -9.20 -6.24 -18.26
C ASN A 165 -8.73 -4.79 -18.02
N GLY A 166 -9.54 -3.78 -18.35
CA GLY A 166 -9.19 -2.37 -18.20
C GLY A 166 -9.58 -1.78 -16.83
N PRO A 167 -9.23 -0.52 -16.58
CA PRO A 167 -9.65 0.23 -15.38
C PRO A 167 -11.18 0.45 -15.31
N SER A 168 -11.93 0.09 -16.36
CA SER A 168 -13.36 0.37 -16.51
C SER A 168 -14.29 -0.72 -15.95
N SER A 169 -13.85 -1.47 -14.93
CA SER A 169 -14.68 -2.46 -14.24
C SER A 169 -15.58 -1.78 -13.19
N TYR A 170 -16.63 -1.09 -13.65
CA TYR A 170 -17.53 -0.30 -12.79
C TYR A 170 -18.63 -1.12 -12.11
N GLY A 171 -18.90 -0.76 -10.86
CA GLY A 171 -20.17 -0.98 -10.19
C GLY A 171 -20.38 -2.39 -9.62
N TRP A 172 -19.27 -3.02 -9.22
CA TRP A 172 -19.25 -4.26 -8.47
C TRP A 172 -18.27 -4.20 -7.32
N ASP A 173 -18.77 -4.45 -6.12
CA ASP A 173 -17.98 -4.81 -4.95
C ASP A 173 -18.00 -6.32 -4.76
N VAL A 174 -17.01 -6.87 -4.07
CA VAL A 174 -16.97 -8.29 -3.71
C VAL A 174 -16.80 -8.42 -2.21
N ASN A 175 -17.61 -9.30 -1.60
CA ASN A 175 -17.42 -9.74 -0.22
C ASN A 175 -17.03 -11.23 -0.22
N ALA A 176 -15.86 -11.55 0.33
CA ALA A 176 -15.33 -12.90 0.43
C ALA A 176 -15.28 -13.36 1.89
N LYS A 177 -16.05 -14.41 2.21
CA LYS A 177 -16.18 -14.94 3.58
C LYS A 177 -15.92 -16.44 3.68
N GLY A 178 -14.80 -16.86 4.25
CA GLY A 178 -14.51 -18.30 4.32
C GLY A 178 -14.11 -18.87 2.96
N VAL A 179 -13.34 -18.11 2.17
CA VAL A 179 -12.96 -18.48 0.80
C VAL A 179 -11.53 -19.00 0.75
N THR A 180 -11.37 -20.18 0.13
CA THR A 180 -10.08 -20.68 -0.33
C THR A 180 -10.01 -20.57 -1.85
N TYR A 181 -9.03 -19.84 -2.38
CA TYR A 181 -8.83 -19.66 -3.81
C TYR A 181 -7.40 -20.01 -4.23
N THR A 182 -7.29 -20.73 -5.35
CA THR A 182 -6.04 -20.84 -6.12
C THR A 182 -6.28 -20.42 -7.56
N GLY A 183 -5.36 -19.67 -8.18
CA GLY A 183 -5.44 -19.34 -9.61
C GLY A 183 -4.51 -18.20 -10.01
N ALA A 184 -4.80 -17.45 -11.07
CA ALA A 184 -3.93 -16.33 -11.46
C ALA A 184 -4.25 -15.07 -10.68
N ARG A 185 -5.53 -14.75 -10.47
CA ARG A 185 -6.04 -13.64 -9.65
C ARG A 185 -7.42 -13.98 -9.12
N PHE A 186 -7.72 -13.74 -7.85
CA PHE A 186 -9.05 -14.06 -7.31
C PHE A 186 -10.13 -13.20 -7.98
N VAL A 187 -9.97 -11.88 -7.93
CA VAL A 187 -10.94 -10.92 -8.50
C VAL A 187 -10.26 -9.75 -9.20
N HIS A 188 -11.02 -9.13 -10.11
CA HIS A 188 -10.67 -7.88 -10.77
C HIS A 188 -11.82 -6.88 -10.62
N LEU A 189 -11.60 -5.87 -9.79
CA LEU A 189 -12.56 -4.85 -9.34
C LEU A 189 -11.92 -3.46 -9.35
N SER A 190 -11.39 -3.01 -10.48
CA SER A 190 -10.68 -1.73 -10.59
C SER A 190 -11.42 -0.54 -9.96
N GLU A 191 -12.75 -0.50 -9.99
CA GLU A 191 -13.57 0.60 -9.45
C GLU A 191 -14.42 0.16 -8.26
N GLY A 192 -14.09 -1.00 -7.69
CA GLY A 192 -14.87 -1.64 -6.64
C GLY A 192 -14.03 -1.90 -5.39
N THR A 193 -14.76 -2.21 -4.33
CA THR A 193 -14.21 -2.61 -3.03
C THR A 193 -14.14 -4.13 -2.95
N LEU A 194 -13.00 -4.65 -2.52
CA LEU A 194 -12.88 -6.03 -2.07
C LEU A 194 -12.91 -6.07 -0.54
N VAL A 195 -13.86 -6.83 0.00
CA VAL A 195 -14.02 -7.06 1.43
C VAL A 195 -13.69 -8.51 1.76
N PHE A 196 -12.83 -8.73 2.76
CA PHE A 196 -12.60 -10.04 3.35
C PHE A 196 -13.21 -10.13 4.74
N GLU A 197 -13.92 -11.22 5.01
CA GLU A 197 -14.55 -11.57 6.29
C GLU A 197 -14.20 -13.00 6.72
N GLY A 198 -14.10 -13.25 8.03
CA GLY A 198 -13.80 -14.59 8.55
C GLY A 198 -12.41 -15.08 8.13
N THR A 199 -12.25 -16.38 7.86
CA THR A 199 -10.96 -16.96 7.47
C THR A 199 -10.85 -17.15 5.98
N ASN A 200 -9.92 -16.46 5.31
CA ASN A 200 -9.71 -16.56 3.87
C ASN A 200 -8.29 -17.02 3.55
N LYS A 201 -8.15 -17.81 2.49
CA LYS A 201 -6.86 -18.23 1.94
C LYS A 201 -6.81 -17.99 0.43
N ILE A 202 -5.99 -17.06 -0.03
CA ILE A 202 -5.93 -16.68 -1.46
C ILE A 202 -4.50 -16.83 -1.98
N ASP A 203 -4.25 -17.88 -2.76
CA ASP A 203 -2.93 -18.18 -3.32
C ASP A 203 -2.93 -18.01 -4.86
N THR A 204 -2.13 -17.10 -5.40
CA THR A 204 -2.17 -16.77 -6.82
C THR A 204 -0.81 -16.77 -7.55
N GLY A 205 -0.91 -16.97 -8.87
CA GLY A 205 0.19 -16.82 -9.83
C GLY A 205 0.63 -15.38 -10.06
N ALA A 206 -0.32 -14.44 -10.04
CA ALA A 206 -0.09 -13.01 -10.23
C ALA A 206 -0.49 -12.22 -8.97
N GLU A 207 -1.25 -11.14 -9.08
CA GLU A 207 -1.82 -10.47 -7.90
C GLU A 207 -2.93 -11.31 -7.26
N ASN A 208 -3.18 -11.13 -5.96
CA ASN A 208 -4.35 -11.71 -5.31
C ASN A 208 -5.62 -11.05 -5.83
N ALA A 209 -5.61 -9.72 -5.99
CA ALA A 209 -6.72 -8.99 -6.59
C ALA A 209 -6.31 -7.66 -7.21
N TRP A 210 -7.14 -7.16 -8.13
CA TRP A 210 -7.13 -5.78 -8.58
C TRP A 210 -8.35 -5.06 -8.01
N VAL A 211 -8.17 -3.87 -7.43
CA VAL A 211 -9.19 -3.18 -6.62
C VAL A 211 -9.14 -1.66 -6.78
N HIS A 212 -10.19 -0.95 -6.38
CA HIS A 212 -10.10 0.46 -5.96
C HIS A 212 -9.84 0.56 -4.46
N ASP A 213 -10.65 -0.15 -3.66
CA ASP A 213 -10.53 -0.18 -2.20
C ASP A 213 -10.42 -1.62 -1.68
N LEU A 214 -9.76 -1.77 -0.53
CA LEU A 214 -9.57 -3.05 0.13
C LEU A 214 -9.93 -2.94 1.61
N VAL A 215 -10.78 -3.84 2.08
CA VAL A 215 -11.20 -3.91 3.47
C VAL A 215 -11.00 -5.32 4.02
N PHE A 216 -10.26 -5.43 5.12
CA PHE A 216 -10.25 -6.61 5.97
C PHE A 216 -11.09 -6.32 7.19
N LYS A 217 -12.22 -7.02 7.35
CA LYS A 217 -13.17 -6.75 8.44
C LYS A 217 -12.62 -7.21 9.79
N LYS A 218 -13.24 -6.72 10.87
CA LYS A 218 -12.87 -7.05 12.25
C LYS A 218 -12.71 -8.56 12.45
N GLY A 219 -11.59 -8.98 13.05
CA GLY A 219 -11.30 -10.38 13.36
C GLY A 219 -11.06 -11.27 12.13
N THR A 220 -10.91 -10.71 10.93
CA THR A 220 -10.59 -11.48 9.71
C THR A 220 -9.22 -12.14 9.85
N VAL A 221 -9.13 -13.40 9.45
CA VAL A 221 -7.86 -14.11 9.28
C VAL A 221 -7.61 -14.28 7.79
N TYR A 222 -6.66 -13.53 7.24
CA TYR A 222 -6.28 -13.62 5.84
C TYR A 222 -4.90 -14.25 5.70
N ASN A 223 -4.78 -15.27 4.86
CA ASN A 223 -3.50 -15.81 4.44
C ASN A 223 -3.44 -15.78 2.92
N GLY A 224 -2.49 -15.05 2.35
CA GLY A 224 -2.37 -14.98 0.90
C GLY A 224 -0.94 -15.12 0.41
N THR A 225 -0.78 -15.83 -0.71
CA THR A 225 0.47 -15.87 -1.47
C THR A 225 0.23 -15.26 -2.83
N SER A 226 0.99 -14.24 -3.22
CA SER A 226 0.93 -13.69 -4.58
C SER A 226 2.22 -13.94 -5.36
N ALA A 227 2.15 -13.66 -6.65
CA ALA A 227 3.25 -13.62 -7.60
C ALA A 227 4.07 -14.90 -7.74
N SER A 228 3.44 -16.07 -7.54
CA SER A 228 4.14 -17.35 -7.73
C SER A 228 4.59 -17.60 -9.18
N LYS A 229 4.10 -16.80 -10.15
CA LYS A 229 4.47 -16.82 -11.57
C LYS A 229 4.69 -15.42 -12.16
N GLY A 230 5.66 -14.67 -11.64
CA GLY A 230 6.11 -13.42 -12.25
C GLY A 230 6.54 -12.38 -11.22
N GLN A 231 6.47 -11.11 -11.59
CA GLN A 231 6.69 -9.99 -10.69
C GLN A 231 5.42 -9.13 -10.63
N PHE A 232 4.67 -9.27 -9.55
CA PHE A 232 3.39 -8.63 -9.26
C PHE A 232 3.27 -8.21 -7.79
N SER A 233 2.43 -7.23 -7.49
CA SER A 233 2.06 -6.92 -6.11
C SER A 233 1.15 -8.00 -5.51
N ALA A 234 0.83 -7.91 -4.23
CA ALA A 234 -0.29 -8.71 -3.70
C ALA A 234 -1.63 -8.13 -4.14
N PHE A 235 -1.79 -6.81 -4.05
CA PHE A 235 -2.97 -6.09 -4.49
C PHE A 235 -2.57 -4.94 -5.40
N TYR A 236 -3.29 -4.79 -6.51
CA TYR A 236 -3.04 -3.73 -7.49
C TYR A 236 -4.21 -2.75 -7.52
N PHE A 237 -3.93 -1.50 -7.19
CA PHE A 237 -4.91 -0.42 -7.09
C PHE A 237 -5.02 0.28 -8.43
N ASN A 238 -5.88 -0.22 -9.32
CA ASN A 238 -5.85 0.14 -10.74
C ASN A 238 -7.10 0.86 -11.25
N GLY A 239 -7.99 1.31 -10.37
CA GLY A 239 -9.16 2.14 -10.70
C GLY A 239 -8.86 3.39 -11.48
N ALA A 240 -9.85 3.93 -12.18
CA ALA A 240 -9.73 5.24 -12.79
C ALA A 240 -9.54 6.31 -11.71
N LEU A 241 -9.05 7.46 -12.15
CA LEU A 241 -8.88 8.59 -11.27
C LEU A 241 -10.25 9.22 -10.98
N ILE A 242 -10.64 9.33 -9.72
CA ILE A 242 -11.88 10.00 -9.30
C ILE A 242 -11.61 11.50 -9.24
N LYS A 243 -12.27 12.27 -10.11
CA LYS A 243 -12.01 13.72 -10.27
C LYS A 243 -10.53 14.03 -10.51
N GLY A 244 -9.85 13.16 -11.27
CA GLY A 244 -8.40 13.29 -11.55
C GLY A 244 -7.50 12.91 -10.37
N LYS A 245 -8.03 12.23 -9.35
CA LYS A 245 -7.28 11.80 -8.16
C LYS A 245 -7.21 10.28 -7.99
N ALA A 246 -6.07 9.80 -7.49
CA ALA A 246 -5.82 8.42 -7.10
C ALA A 246 -6.30 8.19 -5.65
N THR A 247 -7.51 7.69 -5.48
CA THR A 247 -8.24 7.72 -4.21
C THR A 247 -8.32 6.38 -3.47
N GLY A 248 -7.59 5.36 -3.91
CA GLY A 248 -7.69 4.02 -3.33
C GLY A 248 -7.20 3.95 -1.89
N LYS A 249 -7.94 3.20 -1.05
CA LYS A 249 -7.66 3.04 0.38
C LYS A 249 -7.59 1.57 0.79
N VAL A 250 -6.80 1.32 1.83
CA VAL A 250 -6.80 0.05 2.57
C VAL A 250 -7.31 0.30 3.98
N THR A 251 -8.27 -0.50 4.42
CA THR A 251 -8.73 -0.55 5.81
C THR A 251 -8.53 -1.95 6.37
N ILE A 252 -7.79 -2.06 7.46
CA ILE A 252 -7.66 -3.29 8.23
C ILE A 252 -8.32 -3.03 9.58
N GLU A 253 -9.52 -3.57 9.80
CA GLU A 253 -10.28 -3.35 11.04
C GLU A 253 -9.73 -4.17 12.22
N ASP A 254 -10.16 -3.82 13.43
CA ASP A 254 -9.62 -4.33 14.68
C ASP A 254 -9.44 -5.86 14.73
N ASN A 255 -8.38 -6.32 15.41
CA ASN A 255 -8.09 -7.72 15.70
C ASN A 255 -7.98 -8.62 14.44
N ALA A 256 -7.86 -8.05 13.25
CA ALA A 256 -7.58 -8.83 12.05
C ALA A 256 -6.15 -9.38 12.07
N THR A 257 -5.95 -10.57 11.52
CA THR A 257 -4.64 -11.20 11.31
C THR A 257 -4.43 -11.40 9.83
N ILE A 258 -3.50 -10.65 9.24
CA ILE A 258 -3.26 -10.59 7.81
C ILE A 258 -1.83 -11.06 7.55
N ASN A 259 -1.68 -12.18 6.84
CA ASN A 259 -0.38 -12.71 6.44
C ASN A 259 -0.30 -12.73 4.92
N VAL A 260 0.66 -12.01 4.36
CA VAL A 260 0.88 -11.93 2.91
C VAL A 260 2.30 -12.38 2.59
N LYS A 261 2.42 -13.35 1.68
CA LYS A 261 3.69 -13.74 1.09
C LYS A 261 3.74 -13.31 -0.36
N ILE A 262 4.75 -12.53 -0.74
CA ILE A 262 4.95 -12.13 -2.15
C ILE A 262 6.13 -12.94 -2.68
N SER A 263 5.85 -13.83 -3.63
CA SER A 263 6.82 -14.71 -4.27
C SER A 263 7.73 -13.94 -5.25
N PRO A 264 8.83 -14.54 -5.76
CA PRO A 264 9.36 -15.87 -5.46
C PRO A 264 9.91 -16.02 -4.03
N ASN A 265 10.03 -17.27 -3.56
CA ASN A 265 10.69 -17.60 -2.30
C ASN A 265 12.23 -17.58 -2.45
N ASP A 266 12.77 -16.53 -3.05
CA ASP A 266 14.21 -16.31 -3.17
C ASP A 266 14.57 -14.85 -2.83
N ASP A 267 15.86 -14.55 -2.90
CA ASP A 267 16.48 -13.27 -2.52
C ASP A 267 16.64 -12.31 -3.71
N LYS A 268 15.89 -12.52 -4.81
CA LYS A 268 16.02 -11.70 -6.02
C LYS A 268 15.58 -10.27 -5.83
N ASN A 269 16.12 -9.41 -6.70
CA ASN A 269 15.68 -8.05 -6.94
C ASN A 269 14.20 -7.99 -7.37
N TYR A 270 13.32 -7.83 -6.38
CA TYR A 270 11.88 -7.79 -6.55
C TYR A 270 11.30 -6.47 -6.07
N TYR A 271 10.55 -5.79 -6.92
CA TYR A 271 10.13 -4.40 -6.67
C TYR A 271 8.70 -4.23 -6.19
N TYR A 272 7.81 -5.20 -6.41
CA TYR A 272 6.38 -4.98 -6.17
C TYR A 272 5.98 -5.23 -4.70
N PRO A 273 5.34 -4.25 -4.04
CA PRO A 273 4.92 -4.31 -2.64
C PRO A 273 3.58 -5.05 -2.45
N VAL A 274 3.11 -5.12 -1.20
CA VAL A 274 1.77 -5.63 -0.86
C VAL A 274 0.65 -4.81 -1.52
N PHE A 275 0.75 -3.48 -1.50
CA PHE A 275 -0.22 -2.56 -2.12
C PHE A 275 0.51 -1.69 -3.14
N TYR A 276 0.05 -1.68 -4.39
CA TYR A 276 0.75 -0.97 -5.47
C TYR A 276 -0.17 -0.09 -6.32
N ASP A 277 0.40 1.01 -6.81
CA ASP A 277 -0.20 2.04 -7.68
C ASP A 277 -1.05 3.11 -6.97
N LYS A 278 -2.37 3.11 -7.11
CA LYS A 278 -3.25 4.24 -6.69
C LYS A 278 -3.77 4.13 -5.26
N VAL A 279 -2.95 3.60 -4.36
CA VAL A 279 -3.22 3.55 -2.91
C VAL A 279 -2.50 4.70 -2.22
N TYR A 280 -3.23 5.48 -1.42
CA TYR A 280 -2.65 6.63 -0.73
C TYR A 280 -2.85 6.57 0.79
N GLN A 281 -3.83 5.81 1.27
CA GLN A 281 -4.11 5.69 2.69
C GLN A 281 -4.25 4.23 3.11
N VAL A 282 -3.53 3.85 4.16
CA VAL A 282 -3.60 2.54 4.80
C VAL A 282 -3.91 2.77 6.28
N ASN A 283 -5.11 2.38 6.69
CA ASN A 283 -5.58 2.52 8.07
C ASN A 283 -5.62 1.15 8.74
N VAL A 284 -4.94 1.02 9.87
CA VAL A 284 -4.88 -0.20 10.67
C VAL A 284 -5.52 0.05 12.03
N GLY A 285 -6.63 -0.63 12.29
CA GLY A 285 -7.37 -0.59 13.56
C GLY A 285 -6.60 -1.25 14.70
N ASN A 286 -7.23 -1.37 15.87
CA ASN A 286 -6.57 -1.81 17.10
C ASN A 286 -6.31 -3.32 17.13
N GLY A 287 -5.19 -3.75 17.71
CA GLY A 287 -4.88 -5.17 17.93
C GLY A 287 -4.68 -5.98 16.65
N VAL A 288 -4.39 -5.34 15.52
CA VAL A 288 -4.15 -6.01 14.23
C VAL A 288 -2.76 -6.64 14.19
N ALA A 289 -2.66 -7.85 13.66
CA ALA A 289 -1.39 -8.43 13.24
C ALA A 289 -1.30 -8.41 11.71
N PHE A 290 -0.37 -7.63 11.15
CA PHE A 290 -0.19 -7.54 9.70
C PHE A 290 1.26 -7.83 9.30
N ASN A 291 1.45 -9.02 8.72
CA ASN A 291 2.76 -9.56 8.34
C ASN A 291 2.87 -9.63 6.82
N VAL A 292 3.91 -9.02 6.27
CA VAL A 292 4.27 -9.11 4.85
C VAL A 292 5.66 -9.69 4.73
N ASP A 293 5.76 -10.81 4.02
CA ASP A 293 7.02 -11.47 3.69
C ASP A 293 7.24 -11.47 2.17
N ALA A 294 8.03 -10.49 1.70
CA ALA A 294 8.23 -10.22 0.29
C ALA A 294 9.64 -10.59 -0.19
N ALA A 295 9.77 -10.97 -1.46
CA ALA A 295 11.08 -11.21 -2.08
C ALA A 295 11.96 -9.95 -2.14
N GLY A 296 11.42 -8.75 -2.00
CA GLY A 296 12.16 -7.49 -1.99
C GLY A 296 11.37 -6.40 -1.26
N VAL A 297 10.74 -5.47 -2.00
CA VAL A 297 9.90 -4.42 -1.41
C VAL A 297 8.64 -5.05 -0.79
N ALA A 298 8.45 -4.90 0.52
CA ALA A 298 7.25 -5.34 1.24
C ALA A 298 6.16 -4.26 1.22
N PHE A 299 6.54 -3.00 1.39
CA PHE A 299 5.61 -1.87 1.46
C PHE A 299 6.12 -0.66 0.68
N GLN A 300 5.22 0.06 0.02
CA GLN A 300 5.58 1.26 -0.72
C GLN A 300 4.43 2.25 -0.92
N PHE A 301 4.78 3.53 -0.94
CA PHE A 301 4.03 4.58 -1.62
C PHE A 301 4.82 5.07 -2.85
N ILE A 302 4.21 5.00 -4.04
CA ILE A 302 4.85 5.41 -5.31
C ILE A 302 4.74 6.93 -5.51
N PRO A 303 5.66 7.56 -6.28
CA PRO A 303 5.55 8.99 -6.56
C PRO A 303 4.37 9.29 -7.50
N ARG A 304 3.45 10.14 -7.05
CA ARG A 304 2.25 10.57 -7.76
C ARG A 304 1.85 12.00 -7.39
N ALA A 305 1.60 12.83 -8.39
CA ALA A 305 1.08 14.19 -8.18
C ALA A 305 -0.45 14.23 -8.03
N ASP A 306 -1.13 13.13 -8.37
CA ASP A 306 -2.57 12.98 -8.41
C ASP A 306 -3.15 12.32 -7.15
N PHE A 307 -2.39 12.16 -6.06
CA PHE A 307 -3.02 11.83 -4.78
C PHE A 307 -3.93 12.98 -4.30
N PRO A 308 -5.05 12.66 -3.61
CA PRO A 308 -5.95 13.67 -3.07
C PRO A 308 -5.30 14.47 -1.93
N GLU A 309 -4.45 13.80 -1.15
CA GLU A 309 -3.72 14.33 0.00
C GLU A 309 -2.38 13.59 0.15
N GLU A 310 -1.58 14.00 1.13
CA GLU A 310 -0.33 13.32 1.47
C GLU A 310 -0.60 11.87 1.90
N PRO A 311 0.13 10.86 1.38
CA PRO A 311 -0.12 9.48 1.76
C PRO A 311 0.14 9.22 3.23
N SER A 312 -0.61 8.28 3.80
CA SER A 312 -0.46 7.89 5.19
C SER A 312 -0.57 6.39 5.44
N LEU A 313 0.27 5.90 6.35
CA LEU A 313 0.11 4.62 7.04
C LEU A 313 -0.18 4.93 8.51
N ASN A 314 -1.40 4.64 8.95
CA ASN A 314 -1.87 4.92 10.32
C ASN A 314 -2.04 3.61 11.08
N ILE A 315 -1.31 3.46 12.20
CA ILE A 315 -1.24 2.22 12.97
C ILE A 315 -1.77 2.49 14.39
N SER A 316 -2.97 2.00 14.68
CA SER A 316 -3.60 2.14 16.00
C SER A 316 -3.00 1.21 17.06
N GLY A 317 -3.33 1.49 18.32
CA GLY A 317 -2.75 0.84 19.49
C GLY A 317 -2.94 -0.68 19.55
N GLY A 318 -1.95 -1.36 20.11
CA GLY A 318 -1.90 -2.82 20.25
C GLY A 318 -1.67 -3.57 18.94
N SER A 319 -1.56 -2.88 17.81
CA SER A 319 -1.30 -3.49 16.51
C SER A 319 0.19 -3.73 16.28
N SER A 320 0.52 -4.80 15.57
CA SER A 320 1.87 -5.17 15.18
C SER A 320 1.95 -5.37 13.67
N LEU A 321 2.75 -4.52 13.01
CA LEU A 321 3.06 -4.63 11.59
C LEU A 321 4.49 -5.13 11.42
N ASN A 322 4.66 -6.17 10.62
CA ASN A 322 5.98 -6.70 10.25
C ASN A 322 6.14 -6.70 8.74
N PHE A 323 7.06 -5.88 8.25
CA PHE A 323 7.47 -5.84 6.86
C PHE A 323 8.84 -6.49 6.74
N ASN A 324 8.88 -7.69 6.15
CA ASN A 324 10.10 -8.43 5.89
C ASN A 324 10.39 -8.47 4.38
N GLY A 325 11.52 -7.90 3.99
CA GLY A 325 12.09 -8.00 2.65
C GLY A 325 13.21 -9.03 2.65
N ARG A 326 12.98 -10.18 2.01
CA ARG A 326 13.97 -11.26 1.88
C ARG A 326 15.14 -10.87 0.95
N GLY A 327 14.90 -9.94 0.03
CA GLY A 327 15.78 -9.63 -1.08
C GLY A 327 17.18 -9.22 -0.66
N GLY A 328 18.19 -9.91 -1.19
CA GLY A 328 19.59 -9.55 -1.11
C GLY A 328 19.96 -8.70 -2.32
N GLY A 329 20.21 -7.41 -2.13
CA GLY A 329 20.51 -6.55 -3.28
C GLY A 329 20.30 -5.06 -3.03
N SER A 330 19.79 -4.36 -4.04
CA SER A 330 19.70 -2.88 -4.03
C SER A 330 18.36 -2.32 -3.55
N TYR A 331 17.33 -3.15 -3.35
CA TYR A 331 15.98 -2.68 -3.03
C TYR A 331 15.73 -2.64 -1.53
N ALA A 332 15.12 -1.54 -1.08
CA ALA A 332 14.64 -1.38 0.28
C ALA A 332 13.42 -2.29 0.55
N THR A 333 13.24 -2.68 1.82
CA THR A 333 12.02 -3.38 2.27
C THR A 333 10.82 -2.41 2.28
N MET A 334 11.03 -1.19 2.75
CA MET A 334 10.01 -0.14 2.76
C MET A 334 10.47 1.02 1.86
N LYS A 335 9.67 1.34 0.84
CA LYS A 335 10.02 2.36 -0.14
C LYS A 335 9.00 3.50 -0.14
N ILE A 336 9.38 4.67 0.35
CA ILE A 336 8.48 5.80 0.54
C ILE A 336 8.88 6.91 -0.43
N GLN A 337 8.27 6.90 -1.61
CA GLN A 337 8.65 7.79 -2.71
C GLN A 337 7.66 8.93 -2.92
N GLN A 338 6.69 9.14 -2.04
CA GLN A 338 5.80 10.29 -2.15
C GLN A 338 6.20 11.38 -1.16
N TYR A 339 6.21 12.63 -1.63
CA TYR A 339 6.40 13.82 -0.79
C TYR A 339 5.34 13.90 0.31
N GLY A 340 5.75 14.29 1.52
CA GLY A 340 4.84 14.54 2.64
C GLY A 340 4.27 13.26 3.28
N THR A 341 4.79 12.08 2.94
CA THR A 341 4.23 10.83 3.47
C THR A 341 4.35 10.77 4.99
N ASN A 342 3.26 10.41 5.67
CA ASN A 342 3.20 10.25 7.11
C ASN A 342 3.07 8.77 7.50
N ILE A 343 3.96 8.29 8.37
CA ILE A 343 3.88 6.97 9.01
C ILE A 343 3.61 7.21 10.49
N ASN A 344 2.38 6.93 10.93
CA ASN A 344 1.89 7.28 12.26
C ASN A 344 1.72 6.02 13.10
N LEU A 345 2.39 5.98 14.25
CA LEU A 345 2.26 4.92 15.25
C LEU A 345 1.63 5.51 16.50
N ASP A 346 0.43 5.07 16.81
CA ASP A 346 -0.28 5.45 18.04
C ASP A 346 0.31 4.75 19.28
N GLU A 347 -0.18 5.15 20.45
CA GLU A 347 0.21 4.55 21.72
C GLU A 347 -0.01 3.04 21.70
N GLY A 348 1.04 2.29 22.05
CA GLY A 348 0.99 0.84 22.06
C GLY A 348 1.12 0.15 20.70
N ALA A 349 1.33 0.89 19.60
CA ALA A 349 1.52 0.31 18.26
C ALA A 349 2.95 -0.19 18.04
N GLU A 350 3.11 -1.12 17.10
CA GLU A 350 4.40 -1.66 16.65
C GLU A 350 4.54 -1.65 15.13
N LEU A 351 5.71 -1.22 14.66
CA LEU A 351 6.17 -1.38 13.29
C LEU A 351 7.60 -1.97 13.28
N ILE A 352 7.75 -3.14 12.66
CA ILE A 352 9.03 -3.80 12.46
C ILE A 352 9.32 -3.84 10.95
N VAL A 353 10.45 -3.27 10.55
CA VAL A 353 10.92 -3.29 9.16
C VAL A 353 12.26 -4.02 9.08
N THR A 354 12.26 -5.19 8.44
CA THR A 354 13.45 -6.04 8.33
C THR A 354 13.83 -6.23 6.86
N GLY A 355 15.11 -6.12 6.55
CA GLY A 355 15.60 -6.28 5.17
C GLY A 355 17.02 -6.77 5.06
N ASN A 356 17.46 -7.01 3.82
CA ASN A 356 18.82 -7.41 3.45
C ASN A 356 19.34 -6.51 2.31
N ALA A 357 19.27 -5.18 2.51
CA ALA A 357 19.39 -4.19 1.46
C ALA A 357 20.73 -3.44 1.49
N LYS A 358 21.43 -3.37 0.36
CA LYS A 358 22.75 -2.70 0.20
C LYS A 358 22.71 -1.20 0.45
N HIS A 359 21.62 -0.55 0.05
CA HIS A 359 21.52 0.90 0.09
C HIS A 359 20.75 1.42 1.30
N GLY A 360 19.90 0.60 1.92
CA GLY A 360 19.03 0.98 3.03
C GLY A 360 17.80 0.07 3.06
N VAL A 361 17.34 -0.31 4.26
CA VAL A 361 16.10 -1.09 4.44
C VAL A 361 14.87 -0.20 4.25
N ILE A 362 15.02 1.09 4.58
CA ILE A 362 14.04 2.13 4.30
C ILE A 362 14.66 3.08 3.28
N GLU A 363 13.98 3.29 2.15
CA GLU A 363 14.37 4.27 1.14
C GLU A 363 13.30 5.35 1.03
N SER A 364 13.70 6.62 1.12
CA SER A 364 12.83 7.77 0.88
C SER A 364 13.43 8.72 -0.16
N VAL A 365 12.71 8.96 -1.26
CA VAL A 365 13.28 9.66 -2.43
C VAL A 365 12.91 11.13 -2.46
N TYR A 366 11.72 11.49 -2.00
CA TYR A 366 11.28 12.89 -1.93
C TYR A 366 11.37 13.37 -0.49
N ASN A 367 11.64 14.66 -0.31
CA ASN A 367 11.79 15.25 1.01
C ASN A 367 10.49 15.10 1.82
N TYR A 368 10.64 15.07 3.16
CA TYR A 368 9.56 15.10 4.14
C TYR A 368 8.75 13.80 4.20
N VAL A 369 9.42 12.71 4.56
CA VAL A 369 8.75 11.53 5.10
C VAL A 369 8.85 11.57 6.61
N ASP A 370 7.72 11.54 7.30
CA ASP A 370 7.67 11.65 8.75
C ASP A 370 7.27 10.31 9.38
N PHE A 371 8.09 9.81 10.30
CA PHE A 371 7.73 8.74 11.23
C PHE A 371 7.33 9.39 12.56
N ASN A 372 6.04 9.40 12.85
CA ASN A 372 5.47 9.98 14.06
C ASN A 372 5.20 8.86 15.07
N LEU A 373 6.00 8.80 16.14
CA LEU A 373 5.95 7.77 17.17
C LEU A 373 5.34 8.38 18.43
N ASN A 374 4.06 8.09 18.71
CA ASN A 374 3.37 8.57 19.90
C ASN A 374 3.26 7.45 20.93
N ALA A 375 4.19 7.37 21.89
CA ALA A 375 4.22 6.28 22.88
C ALA A 375 4.10 4.87 22.24
N ALA A 376 4.62 4.70 21.01
CA ALA A 376 4.58 3.45 20.28
C ALA A 376 5.38 2.38 21.02
N THR A 377 4.84 1.18 21.21
CA THR A 377 5.56 0.10 21.90
C THR A 377 6.90 -0.20 21.24
N ASN A 378 6.93 -0.18 19.91
CA ASN A 378 8.13 -0.51 19.16
C ASN A 378 8.14 0.07 17.74
N PHE A 379 9.17 0.82 17.38
CA PHE A 379 9.56 1.01 15.99
C PHE A 379 10.96 0.42 15.79
N GLU A 380 11.05 -0.68 15.03
CA GLU A 380 12.28 -1.41 14.79
C GLU A 380 12.66 -1.38 13.31
N VAL A 381 13.92 -1.07 13.02
CA VAL A 381 14.49 -1.18 11.68
C VAL A 381 15.74 -2.05 11.74
N THR A 382 15.77 -3.12 10.95
CA THR A 382 16.86 -4.10 10.96
C THR A 382 17.36 -4.37 9.55
N ASN A 383 18.66 -4.16 9.32
CA ASN A 383 19.36 -4.60 8.11
C ASN A 383 20.24 -5.80 8.41
N LYS A 384 19.84 -6.96 7.89
CA LYS A 384 20.58 -8.22 8.05
C LYS A 384 21.87 -8.25 7.22
N LEU A 385 22.04 -7.33 6.26
CA LEU A 385 23.26 -7.22 5.48
C LEU A 385 24.36 -6.50 6.29
N ALA A 386 25.50 -7.18 6.45
CA ALA A 386 26.65 -6.60 7.14
C ALA A 386 27.13 -5.32 6.47
N ASN A 387 27.51 -4.32 7.28
CA ASN A 387 28.01 -3.00 6.87
C ASN A 387 27.04 -2.17 6.00
N ALA A 388 25.80 -2.59 5.82
CA ALA A 388 24.79 -1.85 5.08
C ALA A 388 24.03 -0.88 6.01
N PRO A 389 23.60 0.29 5.50
CA PRO A 389 22.87 1.26 6.30
C PRO A 389 21.42 0.84 6.53
N LEU A 390 20.77 1.41 7.54
CA LEU A 390 19.34 1.25 7.78
C LEU A 390 18.49 2.09 6.81
N PHE A 391 18.96 3.29 6.45
CA PHE A 391 18.23 4.28 5.65
C PHE A 391 19.01 4.72 4.40
N ASN A 392 18.25 5.04 3.35
CA ASN A 392 18.69 5.81 2.18
C ASN A 392 17.65 6.90 1.88
N SER A 393 17.87 8.09 2.40
CA SER A 393 16.82 9.11 2.47
C SER A 393 17.24 10.43 1.83
N SER A 394 16.37 11.08 1.07
CA SER A 394 16.58 12.50 0.74
C SER A 394 16.42 13.34 2.01
N LYS A 395 15.31 13.12 2.74
CA LYS A 395 15.08 13.63 4.09
C LYS A 395 13.92 12.87 4.75
N THR A 396 14.20 12.15 5.82
CA THR A 396 13.20 11.48 6.67
C THR A 396 13.28 12.04 8.08
N GLU A 397 12.17 12.42 8.68
CA GLU A 397 12.11 12.81 10.09
C GLU A 397 11.63 11.62 10.93
N ILE A 398 12.28 11.39 12.05
CA ILE A 398 11.77 10.53 13.12
C ILE A 398 11.38 11.47 14.26
N LYS A 399 10.11 11.45 14.64
CA LYS A 399 9.52 12.32 15.66
C LYS A 399 8.88 11.45 16.74
N GLY A 400 9.60 11.27 17.85
CA GLY A 400 9.19 10.41 18.95
C GLY A 400 8.83 11.19 20.20
N VAL A 401 7.68 10.88 20.78
CA VAL A 401 7.23 11.38 22.09
C VAL A 401 6.91 10.21 23.02
N ASN A 402 7.16 10.41 24.33
CA ASN A 402 6.96 9.42 25.38
C ASN A 402 7.70 8.09 25.14
N LEU A 403 8.93 8.17 24.60
CA LEU A 403 9.80 7.01 24.47
C LEU A 403 10.44 6.69 25.84
N SER A 404 10.68 5.41 26.10
CA SER A 404 11.48 5.00 27.26
C SER A 404 12.95 4.98 26.87
N GLU A 405 13.26 4.35 25.73
CA GLU A 405 14.62 4.13 25.28
C GLU A 405 14.76 3.98 23.76
N VAL A 406 16.00 4.17 23.29
CA VAL A 406 16.45 3.79 21.95
C VAL A 406 17.59 2.80 22.08
N LEU A 407 17.39 1.60 21.57
CA LEU A 407 18.38 0.53 21.57
C LEU A 407 19.05 0.42 20.20
N THR A 408 20.37 0.21 20.19
CA THR A 408 21.15 0.16 18.96
C THR A 408 22.10 -1.03 18.91
N TRP A 409 22.30 -1.54 17.69
CA TRP A 409 23.29 -2.57 17.39
C TRP A 409 24.18 -2.16 16.23
N THR A 410 25.48 -2.40 16.35
CA THR A 410 26.45 -2.10 15.29
C THR A 410 26.20 -2.97 14.06
N LYS A 411 26.53 -2.45 12.87
CA LYS A 411 26.25 -3.06 11.55
C LYS A 411 27.01 -4.34 11.19
N THR A 412 26.97 -5.34 12.07
CA THR A 412 27.61 -6.65 11.88
C THR A 412 26.86 -7.55 10.90
N GLY A 413 25.59 -7.28 10.61
CA GLY A 413 24.69 -8.18 9.90
C GLY A 413 24.10 -9.29 10.79
N GLY A 414 23.16 -10.06 10.23
CA GLY A 414 22.45 -11.15 10.90
C GLY A 414 21.16 -10.72 11.59
N ASP A 415 20.62 -11.58 12.47
CA ASP A 415 19.35 -11.35 13.18
C ASP A 415 19.48 -10.47 14.44
N TYR A 416 20.70 -10.07 14.81
CA TYR A 416 20.99 -9.26 15.99
C TYR A 416 20.40 -9.85 17.30
N SER A 417 20.48 -11.17 17.47
CA SER A 417 19.97 -11.88 18.66
C SER A 417 20.79 -11.64 19.94
N ARG A 418 21.82 -10.78 19.89
CA ARG A 418 22.63 -10.37 21.04
C ARG A 418 22.00 -9.18 21.77
N ALA A 419 22.44 -8.90 23.00
CA ALA A 419 22.07 -7.69 23.70
C ALA A 419 22.48 -6.42 22.91
N PRO A 420 21.73 -5.31 23.03
CA PRO A 420 22.08 -4.03 22.39
C PRO A 420 23.44 -3.52 22.88
N GLU A 421 24.20 -2.92 21.99
CA GLU A 421 25.48 -2.29 22.32
C GLU A 421 25.31 -0.96 23.05
N THR A 422 24.23 -0.23 22.75
CA THR A 422 23.88 1.01 23.45
C THR A 422 22.38 1.07 23.70
N ALA A 423 22.03 1.54 24.89
CA ALA A 423 20.67 1.89 25.27
C ALA A 423 20.66 3.37 25.70
N PHE A 424 20.00 4.21 24.92
CA PHE A 424 19.76 5.60 25.27
C PHE A 424 18.47 5.66 26.06
N GLY A 425 18.55 5.80 27.39
CA GLY A 425 17.37 5.86 28.27
C GLY A 425 16.83 7.27 28.52
N ASP A 426 15.74 7.34 29.28
CA ASP A 426 15.06 8.57 29.75
C ASP A 426 14.58 9.48 28.60
N LEU A 427 14.04 8.88 27.53
CA LEU A 427 13.70 9.55 26.27
C LEU A 427 12.25 10.07 26.19
N ARG A 428 11.85 11.10 26.92
CA ARG A 428 10.50 11.68 26.73
C ARG A 428 10.28 12.28 25.33
N LEU A 429 11.35 12.74 24.70
CA LEU A 429 11.36 13.30 23.34
C LEU A 429 12.57 12.75 22.58
N PHE A 430 12.38 12.42 21.31
CA PHE A 430 13.45 12.12 20.38
C PHE A 430 13.06 12.56 18.97
N ASN A 431 13.69 13.62 18.47
CA ASN A 431 13.52 14.06 17.09
C ASN A 431 14.86 14.06 16.38
N THR A 432 14.90 13.53 15.16
CA THR A 432 16.06 13.69 14.28
C THR A 432 15.65 13.58 12.82
N SER A 433 16.42 14.22 11.96
CA SER A 433 16.31 14.05 10.51
C SER A 433 17.34 13.03 10.03
N ILE A 434 17.05 12.31 8.95
CA ILE A 434 17.94 11.38 8.29
C ILE A 434 18.09 11.83 6.84
N THR A 435 19.32 12.12 6.45
CA THR A 435 19.71 12.43 5.07
C THR A 435 20.80 11.45 4.64
N LYS A 436 20.57 10.82 3.49
CA LYS A 436 21.25 9.61 3.01
C LYS A 436 21.15 8.52 4.06
N ASN A 437 22.26 8.25 4.74
CA ASN A 437 22.42 7.22 5.76
C ASN A 437 22.93 7.79 7.09
N THR A 438 22.90 9.11 7.26
CA THR A 438 23.35 9.82 8.47
C THR A 438 22.21 10.62 9.06
N ASN A 439 22.17 10.74 10.39
CA ASN A 439 21.22 11.62 11.06
C ASN A 439 21.78 13.05 11.13
N GLY A 440 20.86 14.02 11.20
CA GLY A 440 21.16 15.38 11.61
C GLY A 440 21.24 15.49 13.13
N GLU A 441 21.06 16.71 13.62
CA GLU A 441 20.96 16.98 15.06
C GLU A 441 19.86 16.12 15.70
N VAL A 442 20.15 15.62 16.89
CA VAL A 442 19.18 14.88 17.71
C VAL A 442 18.67 15.84 18.78
N GLN A 443 17.37 16.05 18.80
CA GLN A 443 16.68 16.76 19.88
C GLN A 443 16.10 15.72 20.82
N SER A 444 16.62 15.66 22.04
CA SER A 444 16.16 14.68 23.02
C SER A 444 16.32 15.18 24.45
N THR A 445 15.56 14.59 25.37
CA THR A 445 15.76 14.75 26.81
C THR A 445 17.02 14.04 27.32
N SER A 446 17.55 13.06 26.58
CA SER A 446 18.77 12.36 26.94
C SER A 446 20.00 13.05 26.35
N ALA A 447 20.85 13.61 27.21
CA ALA A 447 22.09 14.25 26.78
C ALA A 447 23.01 13.31 25.98
N SER A 448 23.04 12.02 26.36
CA SER A 448 23.81 11.00 25.64
C SER A 448 23.24 10.69 24.25
N ALA A 449 21.92 10.72 24.08
CA ALA A 449 21.32 10.59 22.76
C ALA A 449 21.68 11.78 21.86
N VAL A 450 21.67 12.99 22.43
CA VAL A 450 22.06 14.22 21.72
C VAL A 450 23.51 14.17 21.25
N SER A 451 24.44 13.71 22.09
CA SER A 451 25.87 13.70 21.75
C SER A 451 26.30 12.49 20.90
N ASP A 452 25.73 11.32 21.14
CA ASP A 452 26.34 10.06 20.69
C ASP A 452 25.51 9.29 19.65
N PHE A 453 24.22 9.61 19.45
CA PHE A 453 23.40 8.87 18.50
C PHE A 453 23.81 9.14 17.04
N GLN A 454 24.25 8.08 16.36
CA GLN A 454 24.73 8.14 14.97
C GLN A 454 24.17 6.96 14.15
N ILE A 455 23.05 7.17 13.45
CA ILE A 455 22.31 6.12 12.71
C ILE A 455 23.19 5.38 11.68
N ALA A 456 24.22 6.04 11.14
CA ALA A 456 25.16 5.48 10.17
C ALA A 456 26.02 4.31 10.72
N ASN A 457 26.08 4.18 12.04
CA ASN A 457 26.85 3.15 12.73
C ASN A 457 26.05 1.87 12.97
N TYR A 458 24.72 1.93 12.84
CA TYR A 458 23.84 0.87 13.29
C TYR A 458 23.36 -0.02 12.14
N GLY A 459 23.22 -1.31 12.42
CA GLY A 459 22.56 -2.29 11.55
C GLY A 459 21.19 -2.74 12.09
N LYS A 460 20.88 -2.37 13.34
CA LYS A 460 19.54 -2.42 13.92
C LYS A 460 19.35 -1.25 14.87
N VAL A 461 18.16 -0.66 14.85
CA VAL A 461 17.71 0.35 15.83
C VAL A 461 16.30 -0.02 16.29
N LYS A 462 16.02 0.22 17.56
CA LYS A 462 14.71 0.03 18.16
C LYS A 462 14.34 1.25 19.00
N PHE A 463 13.22 1.90 18.67
CA PHE A 463 12.64 2.99 19.47
C PHE A 463 11.49 2.39 20.28
N GLN A 464 11.54 2.53 21.61
CA GLN A 464 10.56 1.91 22.51
C GLN A 464 9.77 2.96 23.29
N GLY A 465 8.46 2.77 23.37
CA GLY A 465 7.54 3.58 24.17
C GLY A 465 7.60 3.24 25.66
N GLY A 466 6.85 4.00 26.47
CA GLY A 466 6.71 3.77 27.91
C GLY A 466 7.57 4.68 28.79
N GLY A 467 8.03 5.82 28.27
CA GLY A 467 8.66 6.85 29.10
C GLY A 467 7.59 7.59 29.91
N ASN A 468 7.58 7.39 31.23
CA ASN A 468 6.72 8.14 32.15
C ASN A 468 7.27 9.54 32.49
#